data_AF-A0A7G2A2V5-F1
#
_entry.id   AF-A0A7G2A2V5-F1
#
_cell.length_a   1.000
_cell.length_b   1.000
_cell.length_c   1.000
_cell.angle_alpha   90.00
_cell.angle_beta   90.00
_cell.angle_gamma   90.00
#
_symmetry.space_group_name_H-M   'P 1'
#
loop_
_entity.id
_entity.type
_entity.pdbx_description
1 polymer ?
#
loop_
_entity_poly.entity_id
_entity_poly.type
_entity_poly.pdbx_seq_one_letter_code
_entity_poly.pdbx_strand_id
1 'polypeptide(L)'
;MKPSIVNRIKSNWTLKRLGKVAMTVAFTLVIAIFLLAMLGTVVQAAGLVDDTVNVANEYSRYPLENYQLDFYVDNSWGWLPWNWSDGIGKQVMYGLYAITNFIWTISLYVSNATGYLVQEAYSLDFISATADSIGKNMQTLAGVSANGFSTEGFYVGFLLLLILVLGVYVAYTGLIKRETTKAIHAIMNFVLVFILSASFIAYAPDYIKKINDFSSDISLSLIHI
;
A
#
# COMPACT_ATOMS: atom_id res chain seq x y z
N MET A 1 -66.97 6.74 -18.99
CA MET A 1 -65.68 6.03 -19.17
C MET A 1 -64.61 6.73 -18.33
N LYS A 2 -64.03 6.06 -17.32
CA LYS A 2 -62.91 6.61 -16.53
C LYS A 2 -61.62 6.52 -17.36
N PRO A 3 -60.82 7.60 -17.49
CA PRO A 3 -59.55 7.53 -18.21
C PRO A 3 -58.58 6.62 -17.45
N SER A 4 -57.87 5.77 -18.19
CA SER A 4 -56.90 4.81 -17.67
C SER A 4 -55.71 5.50 -17.01
N ILE A 5 -55.19 4.90 -15.93
CA ILE A 5 -54.07 5.41 -15.10
C ILE A 5 -52.83 5.74 -15.95
N VAL A 6 -52.66 5.04 -17.07
CA VAL A 6 -51.56 5.23 -18.03
C VAL A 6 -51.60 6.64 -18.69
N ASN A 7 -52.79 7.17 -18.98
CA ASN A 7 -52.92 8.50 -19.59
C ASN A 7 -52.68 9.64 -18.59
N ARG A 8 -52.76 9.37 -17.29
CA ARG A 8 -52.48 10.36 -16.23
C ARG A 8 -50.97 10.58 -16.01
N ILE A 9 -50.14 9.60 -16.38
CA ILE A 9 -48.67 9.65 -16.26
C ILE A 9 -48.03 10.40 -17.44
N LYS A 10 -48.61 10.34 -18.65
CA LYS A 10 -48.09 11.04 -19.84
C LYS A 10 -48.39 12.55 -19.90
N SER A 11 -49.35 13.06 -19.13
CA SER A 11 -49.96 14.37 -19.41
C SER A 11 -49.35 15.60 -18.71
N ASN A 12 -48.34 15.45 -17.84
CA ASN A 12 -47.87 16.57 -16.99
C ASN A 12 -46.37 16.93 -17.11
N TRP A 13 -45.73 16.58 -18.23
CA TRP A 13 -44.38 17.04 -18.55
C TRP A 13 -44.46 18.32 -19.39
N THR A 14 -44.55 19.47 -18.73
CA THR A 14 -44.45 20.77 -19.41
C THR A 14 -43.00 21.02 -19.81
N LEU A 15 -42.77 21.57 -21.01
CA LEU A 15 -41.44 21.87 -21.58
C LEU A 15 -40.51 22.61 -20.58
N LYS A 16 -41.10 23.48 -19.74
CA LYS A 16 -40.42 24.21 -18.66
C LYS A 16 -39.84 23.33 -17.56
N ARG A 17 -40.47 22.20 -17.22
CA ARG A 17 -39.94 21.24 -16.23
C ARG A 17 -38.80 20.40 -16.82
N LEU A 18 -38.91 20.00 -18.09
CA LEU A 18 -37.86 19.25 -18.77
C LEU A 18 -36.57 20.08 -18.89
N GLY A 19 -36.70 21.36 -19.25
CA GLY A 19 -35.57 22.28 -19.34
C GLY A 19 -34.86 22.52 -17.99
N LYS A 20 -35.61 22.60 -16.88
CA LYS A 20 -35.01 22.72 -15.54
C LYS A 20 -34.21 21.47 -15.16
N VAL A 21 -34.72 20.27 -15.43
CA VAL A 21 -34.02 19.02 -15.10
C VAL A 21 -32.76 18.85 -15.95
N ALA A 22 -32.83 19.14 -17.25
CA ALA A 22 -31.67 19.08 -18.14
C ALA A 22 -30.55 20.04 -17.73
N MET A 23 -30.90 21.26 -17.32
CA MET A 23 -29.93 22.25 -16.84
C MET A 23 -29.24 21.80 -15.54
N THR A 24 -29.98 21.23 -14.58
CA THR A 24 -29.40 20.71 -13.34
C THR A 24 -28.44 19.56 -13.61
N VAL A 25 -28.81 18.62 -14.49
CA VAL A 25 -27.96 17.47 -14.85
C VAL A 25 -26.68 17.93 -15.54
N ALA A 26 -26.77 18.85 -16.51
CA ALA A 26 -25.61 19.39 -17.21
C ALA A 26 -24.64 20.11 -16.25
N PHE A 27 -25.17 20.90 -15.31
CA PHE A 27 -24.35 21.63 -14.34
C PHE A 27 -23.61 20.67 -13.39
N THR A 28 -24.27 19.62 -12.91
CA THR A 28 -23.61 18.58 -12.08
C THR A 28 -22.52 17.83 -12.82
N LEU A 29 -22.68 17.62 -14.14
CA LEU A 29 -21.73 16.87 -14.97
C LEU A 29 -20.46 17.70 -15.25
N VAL A 30 -20.62 19.01 -15.48
CA VAL A 30 -19.50 19.94 -15.69
C VAL A 30 -18.61 20.05 -14.45
N ILE A 31 -19.22 20.13 -13.25
CA ILE A 31 -18.47 20.18 -11.98
C ILE A 31 -17.71 18.87 -11.74
N ALA A 32 -18.33 17.72 -12.06
CA ALA A 32 -17.68 16.42 -11.91
C ALA A 32 -16.43 16.28 -12.82
N ILE A 33 -16.52 16.75 -14.07
CA ILE A 33 -15.39 16.72 -15.02
C ILE A 33 -14.26 17.65 -14.57
N PHE A 34 -14.58 18.84 -14.07
CA PHE A 34 -13.59 19.80 -13.59
C PHE A 34 -12.79 19.27 -12.39
N LEU A 35 -13.44 18.54 -11.49
CA LEU A 35 -12.79 17.97 -10.31
C LEU A 35 -11.94 16.72 -10.63
N LEU A 36 -12.38 15.90 -11.58
CA LEU A 36 -11.60 14.75 -12.06
C LEU A 36 -10.29 15.18 -12.76
N ALA A 37 -10.27 16.37 -13.37
CA ALA A 37 -9.09 16.90 -14.03
C ALA A 37 -7.97 17.33 -13.07
N MET A 38 -8.22 17.42 -11.75
CA MET A 38 -7.23 17.84 -10.75
C MET A 38 -6.45 16.69 -10.07
N LEU A 39 -6.79 15.42 -10.34
CA LEU A 39 -6.21 14.24 -9.67
C LEU A 39 -4.98 13.66 -10.42
N GLY A 40 -4.06 14.51 -10.88
CA GLY A 40 -2.84 14.06 -11.55
C GLY A 40 -1.72 13.78 -10.55
N THR A 41 -1.40 12.50 -10.30
CA THR A 41 -0.15 12.12 -9.60
C THR A 41 0.62 11.07 -10.39
N VAL A 42 1.93 11.30 -10.51
CA VAL A 42 2.91 10.40 -11.14
C VAL A 42 3.74 9.79 -10.03
N VAL A 43 3.76 8.46 -9.93
CA VAL A 43 4.54 7.72 -8.94
C VAL A 43 5.85 7.26 -9.58
N GLN A 44 6.97 7.48 -8.89
CA GLN A 44 8.31 7.01 -9.30
C GLN A 44 8.61 5.64 -8.67
N ALA A 45 9.31 4.78 -9.42
CA ALA A 45 9.67 3.43 -9.00
C ALA A 45 10.91 3.45 -8.07
N ALA A 46 10.84 2.68 -6.98
CA ALA A 46 11.97 2.43 -6.08
C ALA A 46 12.86 1.29 -6.62
N GLY A 47 14.16 1.36 -6.32
CA GLY A 47 15.18 0.39 -6.76
C GLY A 47 15.02 -1.00 -6.15
N LEU A 48 15.64 -2.00 -6.81
CA LEU A 48 15.42 -3.43 -6.57
C LEU A 48 16.06 -4.00 -5.29
N VAL A 49 16.95 -3.29 -4.61
CA VAL A 49 17.57 -3.72 -3.34
C VAL A 49 17.77 -2.49 -2.46
N ASP A 50 17.44 -2.63 -1.17
CA ASP A 50 17.59 -1.62 -0.15
C ASP A 50 18.96 -1.77 0.55
N ASP A 51 19.89 -0.88 0.22
CA ASP A 51 21.25 -0.86 0.78
C ASP A 51 21.35 -0.03 2.08
N THR A 52 20.22 0.28 2.72
CA THR A 52 20.20 1.13 3.92
C THR A 52 20.69 0.35 5.15
N VAL A 53 21.79 0.81 5.74
CA VAL A 53 22.31 0.29 7.02
C VAL A 53 21.29 0.54 8.12
N ASN A 54 20.65 -0.53 8.60
CA ASN A 54 19.61 -0.46 9.62
C ASN A 54 20.14 -0.92 10.98
N VAL A 55 20.15 -0.02 11.96
CA VAL A 55 20.62 -0.28 13.34
C VAL A 55 19.79 -1.34 14.06
N ALA A 56 18.59 -1.67 13.54
CA ALA A 56 17.73 -2.75 14.04
C ALA A 56 18.15 -4.14 13.54
N ASN A 57 19.04 -4.23 12.53
CA ASN A 57 19.45 -5.48 11.90
C ASN A 57 20.90 -5.81 12.25
N GLU A 58 21.11 -6.80 13.12
CA GLU A 58 22.45 -7.26 13.53
C GLU A 58 23.30 -7.71 12.33
N TYR A 59 22.69 -8.25 11.26
CA TYR A 59 23.40 -8.69 10.04
C TYR A 59 23.89 -7.53 9.14
N SER A 60 23.35 -6.31 9.32
CA SER A 60 23.68 -5.12 8.51
C SER A 60 24.62 -4.15 9.26
N ARG A 61 25.08 -4.53 10.46
CA ARG A 61 25.85 -3.67 11.37
C ARG A 61 27.16 -3.12 10.77
N TYR A 62 27.73 -3.83 9.79
CA TYR A 62 28.87 -3.36 9.01
C TYR A 62 28.55 -3.44 7.51
N PRO A 63 28.86 -2.40 6.72
CA PRO A 63 28.73 -2.44 5.26
C PRO A 63 29.48 -3.64 4.68
N LEU A 64 28.94 -4.25 3.61
CA LEU A 64 29.62 -5.36 2.93
C LEU A 64 31.01 -4.97 2.43
N GLU A 65 31.22 -3.68 2.18
CA GLU A 65 32.51 -3.08 1.79
C GLU A 65 33.63 -3.30 2.82
N ASN A 66 33.31 -3.56 4.09
CA ASN A 66 34.30 -3.79 5.14
C ASN A 66 34.89 -5.21 5.16
N TYR A 67 34.34 -6.14 4.37
CA TYR A 67 34.78 -7.53 4.33
C TYR A 67 35.62 -7.82 3.08
N GLN A 68 36.66 -7.04 2.84
CA GLN A 68 37.55 -7.26 1.70
C GLN A 68 38.63 -8.30 2.02
N LEU A 69 39.06 -9.06 1.01
CA LEU A 69 40.21 -9.94 1.14
C LEU A 69 41.50 -9.17 0.87
N ASP A 70 42.35 -9.07 1.88
CA ASP A 70 43.71 -8.57 1.71
C ASP A 70 44.60 -9.65 1.08
N PHE A 71 45.31 -9.27 0.03
CA PHE A 71 46.25 -10.15 -0.66
C PHE A 71 47.69 -9.75 -0.33
N TYR A 72 48.39 -10.63 0.41
CA TYR A 72 49.81 -10.45 0.72
C TYR A 72 50.65 -11.56 0.10
N VAL A 73 51.78 -11.15 -0.49
CA VAL A 73 52.77 -12.04 -1.09
C VAL A 73 54.12 -11.73 -0.47
N ASP A 74 54.74 -12.72 0.17
CA ASP A 74 56.10 -12.61 0.65
C ASP A 74 57.10 -12.71 -0.52
N ASN A 75 57.88 -11.63 -0.71
CA ASN A 75 58.90 -11.54 -1.77
C ASN A 75 60.33 -11.78 -1.27
N SER A 76 60.51 -12.23 -0.03
CA SER A 76 61.84 -12.43 0.59
C SER A 76 62.73 -13.47 -0.13
N TRP A 77 62.13 -14.30 -0.98
CA TRP A 77 62.78 -15.42 -1.68
C TRP A 77 63.08 -15.13 -3.17
N GLY A 78 63.00 -13.87 -3.59
CA GLY A 78 63.21 -13.45 -4.99
C GLY A 78 64.61 -13.71 -5.55
N TRP A 79 65.55 -14.15 -4.72
CA TRP A 79 66.92 -14.52 -5.09
C TRP A 79 67.06 -15.99 -5.55
N LEU A 80 66.04 -16.83 -5.38
CA LEU A 80 66.08 -18.24 -5.81
C LEU A 80 65.87 -18.40 -7.32
N PRO A 81 66.53 -19.39 -7.98
CA PRO A 81 66.36 -19.65 -9.41
C PRO A 81 64.93 -20.03 -9.86
N TRP A 82 64.08 -20.51 -8.94
CA TRP A 82 62.67 -20.83 -9.16
C TRP A 82 61.76 -19.75 -8.55
N ASN A 83 61.99 -18.50 -8.94
CA ASN A 83 61.25 -17.37 -8.40
C ASN A 83 59.80 -17.33 -8.94
N TRP A 84 58.82 -17.60 -8.06
CA TRP A 84 57.39 -17.45 -8.37
C TRP A 84 56.93 -15.99 -8.42
N SER A 85 57.80 -15.04 -8.05
CA SER A 85 57.52 -13.61 -8.17
C SER A 85 57.76 -13.06 -9.58
N ASP A 86 58.15 -13.89 -10.56
CA ASP A 86 58.37 -13.45 -11.94
C ASP A 86 57.16 -13.76 -12.85
N GLY A 87 57.04 -13.04 -13.99
CA GLY A 87 55.80 -12.77 -14.75
C GLY A 87 54.67 -13.80 -14.80
N ILE A 88 54.95 -15.11 -14.95
CA ILE A 88 53.92 -16.17 -14.97
C ILE A 88 53.34 -16.45 -13.58
N GLY A 89 54.17 -16.44 -12.52
CA GLY A 89 53.72 -16.68 -11.15
C GLY A 89 52.81 -15.55 -10.64
N LYS A 90 53.06 -14.30 -11.04
CA LYS A 90 52.16 -13.16 -10.74
C LYS A 90 50.78 -13.34 -11.34
N GLN A 91 50.67 -13.82 -12.58
CA GLN A 91 49.38 -14.05 -13.23
C GLN A 91 48.61 -15.20 -12.59
N VAL A 92 49.29 -16.28 -12.24
CA VAL A 92 48.68 -17.43 -11.53
C VAL A 92 48.20 -17.01 -10.14
N MET A 93 49.00 -16.25 -9.40
CA MET A 93 48.65 -15.73 -8.08
C MET A 93 47.48 -14.73 -8.14
N TYR A 94 47.46 -13.85 -9.13
CA TYR A 94 46.33 -12.95 -9.36
C TYR A 94 45.07 -13.71 -9.75
N GLY A 95 45.19 -14.77 -10.56
CA GLY A 95 44.07 -15.65 -10.91
C GLY A 95 43.49 -16.38 -9.70
N LEU A 96 44.35 -16.89 -8.82
CA LEU A 96 43.96 -17.48 -7.53
C LEU A 96 43.26 -16.45 -6.65
N TYR A 97 43.82 -15.25 -6.49
CA TYR A 97 43.17 -14.16 -5.75
C TYR A 97 41.79 -13.81 -6.34
N ALA A 98 41.66 -13.70 -7.66
CA ALA A 98 40.39 -13.37 -8.30
C ALA A 98 39.32 -14.45 -8.07
N ILE A 99 39.68 -15.73 -8.14
CA ILE A 99 38.76 -16.85 -7.84
C ILE A 99 38.39 -16.85 -6.36
N THR A 100 39.36 -16.69 -5.46
CA THR A 100 39.11 -16.62 -4.02
C THR A 100 38.25 -15.42 -3.65
N ASN A 101 38.49 -14.25 -4.25
CA ASN A 101 37.70 -13.03 -4.06
C ASN A 101 36.28 -13.17 -4.60
N PHE A 102 36.10 -13.86 -5.73
CA PHE A 102 34.78 -14.17 -6.27
C PHE A 102 33.98 -15.09 -5.34
N ILE A 103 34.58 -16.19 -4.88
CA ILE A 103 33.94 -17.11 -3.93
C ILE A 103 33.62 -16.39 -2.61
N TRP A 104 34.54 -15.58 -2.11
CA TRP A 104 34.38 -14.79 -0.90
C TRP A 104 33.23 -13.77 -1.02
N THR A 105 33.15 -13.06 -2.15
CA THR A 105 32.08 -12.11 -2.42
C THR A 105 30.72 -12.81 -2.42
N ILE A 106 30.59 -13.95 -3.10
CA ILE A 106 29.35 -14.74 -3.09
C ILE A 106 29.01 -15.21 -1.67
N SER A 107 29.99 -15.70 -0.91
CA SER A 107 29.80 -16.10 0.48
C SER A 107 29.27 -14.95 1.33
N LEU A 108 29.78 -13.74 1.17
CA LEU A 108 29.28 -12.56 1.88
C LEU A 108 27.81 -12.26 1.54
N TYR A 109 27.44 -12.28 0.26
CA TYR A 109 26.05 -12.06 -0.15
C TYR A 109 25.12 -13.16 0.34
N VAL A 110 25.53 -14.43 0.28
CA VAL A 110 24.72 -15.55 0.80
C VAL A 110 24.59 -15.47 2.32
N SER A 111 25.66 -15.13 3.04
CA SER A 111 25.60 -14.94 4.49
C SER A 111 24.71 -13.75 4.89
N ASN A 112 24.75 -12.65 4.13
CA ASN A 112 23.88 -11.50 4.34
C ASN A 112 22.40 -11.84 4.09
N ALA A 113 22.09 -12.49 2.97
CA ALA A 113 20.74 -12.96 2.64
C ALA A 113 20.23 -14.00 3.65
N THR A 114 21.10 -14.89 4.13
CA THR A 114 20.74 -15.87 5.16
C THR A 114 20.47 -15.17 6.50
N GLY A 115 21.27 -14.17 6.86
CA GLY A 115 21.03 -13.33 8.05
C GLY A 115 19.68 -12.62 7.99
N TYR A 116 19.34 -12.05 6.83
CA TYR A 116 18.01 -11.48 6.57
C TYR A 116 16.90 -12.53 6.77
N LEU A 117 17.01 -13.70 6.13
CA LEU A 117 15.99 -14.74 6.20
C LEU A 117 15.81 -15.31 7.62
N VAL A 118 16.90 -15.50 8.37
CA VAL A 118 16.86 -15.99 9.76
C VAL A 118 16.22 -14.95 10.66
N GLN A 119 16.57 -13.67 10.52
CA GLN A 119 15.95 -12.60 11.29
C GLN A 119 14.45 -12.49 10.98
N GLU A 120 14.07 -12.61 9.71
CA GLU A 120 12.66 -12.61 9.29
C GLU A 120 11.90 -13.81 9.87
N ALA A 121 12.50 -15.01 9.83
CA ALA A 121 11.89 -16.25 10.33
C ALA A 121 11.75 -16.30 11.86
N TYR A 122 12.68 -15.67 12.61
CA TYR A 122 12.60 -15.56 14.07
C TYR A 122 11.74 -14.39 14.54
N SER A 123 11.35 -13.48 13.65
CA SER A 123 10.33 -12.50 13.99
C SER A 123 8.97 -13.22 14.09
N LEU A 124 8.64 -13.66 15.32
CA LEU A 124 7.25 -13.90 15.74
C LEU A 124 6.37 -12.64 15.51
N ASP A 125 7.05 -11.50 15.33
CA ASP A 125 6.53 -10.20 14.94
C ASP A 125 6.32 -10.03 13.42
N PHE A 126 6.71 -10.96 12.52
CA PHE A 126 6.44 -10.85 11.07
C PHE A 126 4.94 -10.72 10.81
N ILE A 127 4.13 -11.53 11.49
CA ILE A 127 2.67 -11.50 11.34
C ILE A 127 2.14 -10.16 11.86
N SER A 128 2.71 -9.64 12.95
CA SER A 128 2.38 -8.33 13.53
C SER A 128 2.76 -7.16 12.61
N ALA A 129 3.99 -7.16 12.08
CA ALA A 129 4.51 -6.17 11.16
C ALA A 129 3.77 -6.20 9.81
N THR A 130 3.42 -7.39 9.34
CA THR A 130 2.58 -7.58 8.14
C THR A 130 1.16 -7.10 8.42
N ALA A 131 0.58 -7.43 9.57
CA ALA A 131 -0.73 -6.95 10.02
C ALA A 131 -0.80 -5.43 10.11
N ASP A 132 0.19 -4.80 10.75
CA ASP A 132 0.31 -3.35 10.87
C ASP A 132 0.51 -2.70 9.50
N SER A 133 1.31 -3.31 8.63
CA SER A 133 1.51 -2.84 7.25
C SER A 133 0.23 -2.95 6.43
N ILE A 134 -0.54 -4.04 6.56
CA ILE A 134 -1.85 -4.20 5.93
C ILE A 134 -2.81 -3.12 6.44
N GLY A 135 -2.89 -2.93 7.76
CA GLY A 135 -3.75 -1.91 8.37
C GLY A 135 -3.39 -0.50 7.90
N LYS A 136 -2.09 -0.15 7.89
CA LYS A 136 -1.60 1.15 7.39
C LYS A 136 -1.85 1.31 5.90
N ASN A 137 -1.66 0.26 5.09
CA ASN A 137 -1.97 0.31 3.66
C ASN A 137 -3.46 0.51 3.41
N MET A 138 -4.34 -0.13 4.20
CA MET A 138 -5.78 0.13 4.15
C MET A 138 -6.10 1.59 4.48
N GLN A 139 -5.48 2.16 5.52
CA GLN A 139 -5.63 3.56 5.88
C GLN A 139 -5.12 4.51 4.78
N THR A 140 -3.95 4.23 4.19
CA THR A 140 -3.34 5.04 3.14
C THR A 140 -4.13 4.99 1.85
N LEU A 141 -4.52 3.80 1.39
CA LEU A 141 -5.32 3.63 0.16
C LEU A 141 -6.70 4.27 0.29
N ALA A 142 -7.36 4.09 1.44
CA ALA A 142 -8.62 4.76 1.71
C ALA A 142 -8.43 6.26 2.01
N GLY A 143 -7.27 6.65 2.50
CA GLY A 143 -6.95 7.95 3.08
C GLY A 143 -7.83 8.31 4.28
N VAL A 144 -8.11 7.32 5.13
CA VAL A 144 -8.82 7.50 6.40
C VAL A 144 -7.92 6.96 7.51
N SER A 145 -7.64 7.78 8.52
CA SER A 145 -6.82 7.42 9.67
C SER A 145 -7.49 7.84 10.98
N ALA A 146 -6.96 7.40 12.11
CA ALA A 146 -7.38 7.87 13.44
C ALA A 146 -7.25 9.40 13.60
N ASN A 147 -6.32 10.02 12.86
CA ASN A 147 -6.10 11.47 12.87
C ASN A 147 -7.03 12.23 11.91
N GLY A 148 -7.90 11.51 11.18
CA GLY A 148 -8.89 12.09 10.27
C GLY A 148 -8.70 11.67 8.80
N PHE A 149 -9.31 12.45 7.92
CA PHE A 149 -9.35 12.22 6.48
C PHE A 149 -8.17 12.88 5.77
N SER A 150 -7.49 12.13 4.90
CA SER A 150 -6.47 12.67 3.99
C SER A 150 -7.10 13.08 2.66
N THR A 151 -6.49 14.06 1.99
CA THR A 151 -6.93 14.56 0.68
C THR A 151 -6.58 13.65 -0.50
N GLU A 152 -5.70 12.67 -0.31
CA GLU A 152 -5.22 11.76 -1.37
C GLU A 152 -5.88 10.36 -1.30
N GLY A 153 -6.84 10.19 -0.39
CA GLY A 153 -7.53 8.93 -0.15
C GLY A 153 -8.63 8.58 -1.14
N PHE A 154 -8.73 7.30 -1.50
CA PHE A 154 -9.85 6.78 -2.29
C PHE A 154 -11.21 7.06 -1.63
N TYR A 155 -11.31 6.96 -0.30
CA TYR A 155 -12.58 7.07 0.43
C TYR A 155 -13.19 8.47 0.35
N VAL A 156 -12.36 9.51 0.49
CA VAL A 156 -12.76 10.92 0.31
C VAL A 156 -12.90 11.26 -1.17
N GLY A 157 -12.02 10.73 -2.03
CA GLY A 157 -12.09 10.93 -3.48
C GLY A 157 -13.39 10.39 -4.10
N PHE A 158 -13.87 9.23 -3.64
CA PHE A 158 -15.13 8.63 -4.11
C PHE A 158 -16.39 9.22 -3.45
N LEU A 159 -16.25 9.97 -2.35
CA LEU A 159 -17.38 10.60 -1.65
C LEU A 159 -18.26 11.40 -2.62
N LEU A 160 -17.64 12.13 -3.55
CA LEU A 160 -18.36 12.95 -4.51
C LEU A 160 -19.24 12.11 -5.44
N LEU A 161 -18.71 10.98 -5.94
CA LEU A 161 -19.48 10.04 -6.75
C LEU A 161 -20.64 9.43 -5.97
N LEU A 162 -20.40 9.06 -4.70
CA LEU A 162 -21.44 8.51 -3.83
C LEU A 162 -22.56 9.52 -3.57
N ILE A 163 -22.21 10.78 -3.27
CA ILE A 163 -23.15 11.88 -3.08
C ILE A 163 -23.91 12.17 -4.37
N LEU A 164 -23.27 12.07 -5.53
CA LEU A 164 -23.94 12.28 -6.82
C LEU A 164 -25.01 11.22 -7.09
N VAL A 165 -24.67 9.93 -6.90
CA VAL A 165 -25.62 8.82 -7.06
C VAL A 165 -26.78 8.94 -6.06
N LEU A 166 -26.46 9.23 -4.80
CA LEU A 166 -27.46 9.45 -3.75
C LEU A 166 -28.33 10.67 -4.08
N GLY A 167 -27.73 11.76 -4.56
CA GLY A 167 -28.41 13.00 -4.91
C GLY A 167 -29.43 12.80 -6.02
N VAL A 168 -29.10 12.01 -7.06
CA VAL A 168 -30.06 11.64 -8.11
C VAL A 168 -31.22 10.81 -7.53
N TYR A 169 -30.92 9.85 -6.66
CA TYR A 169 -31.93 9.02 -6.01
C TYR A 169 -32.87 9.86 -5.12
N VAL A 170 -32.31 10.75 -4.31
CA VAL A 170 -33.06 11.66 -3.42
C VAL A 170 -33.87 12.67 -4.23
N ALA A 171 -33.32 13.23 -5.31
CA ALA A 171 -34.06 14.13 -6.19
C ALA A 171 -35.25 13.42 -6.84
N TYR A 172 -35.06 12.18 -7.31
CA TYR A 172 -36.13 11.37 -7.88
C TYR A 172 -37.22 11.02 -6.84
N THR A 173 -36.83 10.50 -5.68
CA THR A 173 -37.77 10.07 -4.64
C THR A 173 -38.47 11.24 -3.94
N GLY A 174 -37.73 12.32 -3.66
CA GLY A 174 -38.21 13.50 -2.97
C GLY A 174 -38.99 14.48 -3.86
N LEU A 175 -38.49 14.81 -5.06
CA LEU A 175 -39.13 15.84 -5.90
C LEU A 175 -40.17 15.26 -6.87
N ILE A 176 -39.91 14.08 -7.44
CA ILE A 176 -40.78 13.46 -8.44
C ILE A 176 -41.84 12.59 -7.76
N LYS A 177 -41.43 11.64 -6.91
CA LYS A 177 -42.36 10.77 -6.18
C LYS A 177 -42.98 11.40 -4.93
N ARG A 178 -42.42 12.50 -4.42
CA ARG A 178 -42.87 13.18 -3.18
C ARG A 178 -42.89 12.27 -1.94
N GLU A 179 -42.02 11.27 -1.91
CA GLU A 179 -41.86 10.34 -0.78
C GLU A 179 -40.73 10.83 0.14
N THR A 180 -40.97 11.94 0.86
CA THR A 180 -39.94 12.61 1.68
C THR A 180 -39.36 11.70 2.76
N THR A 181 -40.17 10.84 3.38
CA THR A 181 -39.70 9.88 4.40
C THR A 181 -38.66 8.91 3.83
N LYS A 182 -38.85 8.41 2.60
CA LYS A 182 -37.89 7.47 1.97
C LYS A 182 -36.61 8.18 1.55
N ALA A 183 -36.72 9.42 1.07
CA ALA A 183 -35.56 10.25 0.75
C ALA A 183 -34.70 10.51 1.99
N ILE A 184 -35.33 10.88 3.12
CA ILE A 184 -34.64 11.07 4.41
C ILE A 184 -34.01 9.77 4.89
N HIS A 185 -34.72 8.65 4.78
CA HIS A 185 -34.19 7.34 5.18
C HIS A 185 -32.95 6.95 4.38
N ALA A 186 -32.93 7.22 3.07
CA ALA A 186 -31.76 6.96 2.23
C ALA A 186 -30.54 7.82 2.61
N ILE A 187 -30.76 9.10 2.93
CA ILE A 187 -29.69 9.99 3.43
C ILE A 187 -29.16 9.48 4.77
N MET A 188 -30.05 9.13 5.69
CA MET A 188 -29.67 8.62 7.02
C MET A 188 -28.87 7.32 6.92
N ASN A 189 -29.32 6.38 6.09
CA ASN A 189 -28.62 5.12 5.88
C ASN A 189 -27.24 5.36 5.25
N PHE A 190 -27.15 6.28 4.28
CA PHE A 190 -25.87 6.66 3.69
C PHE A 190 -24.91 7.23 4.73
N VAL A 191 -25.34 8.19 5.54
CA VAL A 191 -24.50 8.81 6.58
C VAL A 191 -24.04 7.78 7.60
N LEU A 192 -24.95 6.91 8.06
CA LEU A 192 -24.63 5.84 9.00
C LEU A 192 -23.58 4.88 8.44
N VAL A 193 -23.83 4.32 7.25
CA VAL A 193 -22.91 3.40 6.60
C VAL A 193 -21.57 4.08 6.38
N PHE A 194 -21.57 5.33 5.89
CA PHE A 194 -20.36 6.09 5.61
C PHE A 194 -19.50 6.34 6.85
N ILE A 195 -20.10 6.74 7.98
CA ILE A 195 -19.35 6.95 9.23
C ILE A 195 -18.82 5.61 9.77
N LEU A 196 -19.64 4.56 9.71
CA LEU A 196 -19.29 3.25 10.25
C LEU A 196 -18.15 2.60 9.46
N SER A 197 -18.18 2.64 8.13
CA SER A 197 -17.05 2.15 7.33
C SER A 197 -15.80 3.03 7.44
N ALA A 198 -15.94 4.36 7.57
CA ALA A 198 -14.79 5.23 7.84
C ALA A 198 -14.11 4.87 9.16
N SER A 199 -14.92 4.63 10.21
CA SER A 199 -14.42 4.23 11.53
C SER A 199 -13.71 2.89 11.46
N PHE A 200 -14.28 1.90 10.75
CA PHE A 200 -13.66 0.59 10.59
C PHE A 200 -12.28 0.69 9.92
N ILE A 201 -12.16 1.50 8.87
CA ILE A 201 -10.89 1.73 8.17
C ILE A 201 -9.90 2.50 9.05
N ALA A 202 -10.36 3.53 9.76
CA ALA A 202 -9.52 4.35 10.65
C ALA A 202 -8.84 3.52 11.74
N TYR A 203 -9.51 2.50 12.27
CA TYR A 203 -9.00 1.64 13.33
C TYR A 203 -8.58 0.24 12.84
N ALA A 204 -8.39 0.05 11.52
CA ALA A 204 -7.99 -1.22 10.94
C ALA A 204 -6.69 -1.80 11.55
N PRO A 205 -5.60 -1.03 11.76
CA PRO A 205 -4.40 -1.54 12.41
C PRO A 205 -4.68 -2.11 13.81
N ASP A 206 -5.44 -1.37 14.63
CA ASP A 206 -5.76 -1.78 16.01
C ASP A 206 -6.59 -3.07 16.05
N TYR A 207 -7.52 -3.24 15.12
CA TYR A 207 -8.32 -4.46 15.04
C TYR A 207 -7.48 -5.67 14.60
N ILE A 208 -6.61 -5.51 13.60
CA ILE A 208 -5.76 -6.60 13.14
C ILE A 208 -4.74 -6.98 14.21
N LYS A 209 -4.16 -5.98 14.91
CA LYS A 209 -3.22 -6.19 16.00
C LYS A 209 -3.83 -7.00 17.14
N LYS A 210 -5.05 -6.67 17.58
CA LYS A 210 -5.75 -7.46 18.61
C LYS A 210 -5.97 -8.92 18.23
N ILE A 211 -6.25 -9.20 16.95
CA ILE A 211 -6.41 -10.57 16.45
C ILE A 211 -5.05 -11.30 16.46
N ASN A 212 -3.99 -10.59 16.09
CA ASN A 212 -2.63 -11.14 16.13
C ASN A 212 -2.18 -11.46 17.56
N ASP A 213 -2.41 -10.54 18.51
CA ASP A 213 -2.08 -10.73 19.92
C ASP A 213 -2.79 -11.96 20.50
N PHE A 214 -4.08 -12.13 20.18
CA PHE A 214 -4.85 -13.32 20.56
C PHE A 214 -4.28 -14.62 19.95
N SER A 215 -3.85 -14.58 18.69
CA SER A 215 -3.23 -15.73 18.00
C SER A 215 -1.87 -16.09 18.62
N SER A 216 -1.09 -15.09 19.01
CA SER A 216 0.19 -15.24 19.70
C SER A 216 0.00 -15.86 21.08
N ASP A 217 -0.96 -15.34 21.86
CA ASP A 217 -1.28 -15.84 23.20
C ASP A 217 -1.71 -17.31 23.19
N ILE A 218 -2.55 -17.72 22.23
CA ILE A 218 -2.93 -19.13 22.06
C ILE A 218 -1.72 -19.99 21.72
N SER A 219 -0.88 -19.54 20.79
CA SER A 219 0.27 -20.31 20.33
C SER A 219 1.29 -20.51 21.45
N LEU A 220 1.54 -19.47 22.26
CA LEU A 220 2.40 -19.54 23.45
C LEU A 220 1.79 -20.41 24.55
N SER A 221 0.46 -20.34 24.75
CA SER A 221 -0.22 -21.18 25.73
C SER A 221 -0.16 -22.67 25.38
N LEU A 222 -0.16 -23.03 24.08
CA LEU A 222 -0.05 -24.41 23.61
C LEU A 222 1.37 -24.99 23.73
N ILE A 223 2.41 -24.16 23.66
CA ILE A 223 3.81 -24.59 23.86
C ILE A 223 4.12 -24.84 25.34
N HIS A 224 3.34 -24.25 26.26
CA HIS A 224 3.45 -24.44 27.70
C HIS A 224 2.58 -25.57 28.27
N ILE A 225 1.97 -26.39 27.41
CA ILE A 225 1.26 -27.65 27.75
C ILE A 225 2.12 -28.85 27.32
#